data_AF-A0A7K8I797-F1
#
_entry.id   AF-A0A7K8I797-F1
#
_cell.length_a   1.000
_cell.length_b   1.000
_cell.length_c   1.000
_cell.angle_alpha   90.00
_cell.angle_beta   90.00
_cell.angle_gamma   90.00
#
_symmetry.space_group_name_H-M   'P 1'
#
loop_
_entity.id
_entity.type
_entity.pdbx_description
1 polymer ?
#
loop_
_entity_poly.entity_id
_entity_poly.type
_entity_poly.pdbx_seq_one_letter_code
_entity_poly.pdbx_strand_id
1 'polypeptide(L)'
;MPMKGRFPVRRTLQYLSQGDVVFKSSVKVMTVNYNTAGELSEGARGARGAAGAKFVFFNIPQIQYKNPWVQIMLFRNMTPSPFLRFYLDNGEQVLVDVEDKTNKEITEHVKKILGKSKEMLEKEERERKKLSHPATFGPKKYHLRECMCEIEGQVPCPAFVPLPKEMRGKYKAAIKNDA
;
A
#
# COMPACT_ATOMS: atom_id res chain seq x y z
N MET A 1 20.14 -3.73 -20.04
CA MET A 1 20.68 -2.38 -19.80
C MET A 1 20.54 -2.05 -18.32
N PRO A 2 21.55 -1.49 -17.64
CA PRO A 2 21.43 -1.06 -16.25
C PRO A 2 20.44 0.10 -16.11
N MET A 3 19.72 0.15 -14.98
CA MET A 3 18.75 1.21 -14.70
C MET A 3 19.47 2.57 -14.58
N LYS A 4 18.96 3.59 -15.30
CA LYS A 4 19.51 4.96 -15.27
C LYS A 4 19.28 5.64 -13.91
N GLY A 5 20.27 6.43 -13.47
CA GLY A 5 20.21 7.32 -12.31
C GLY A 5 21.00 6.83 -11.09
N ARG A 6 21.40 7.76 -10.20
CA ARG A 6 22.08 7.43 -8.93
C ARG A 6 21.07 6.81 -7.96
N PHE A 7 21.42 5.67 -7.37
CA PHE A 7 20.54 4.85 -6.52
C PHE A 7 19.24 4.40 -7.23
N PRO A 8 19.34 3.56 -8.28
CA PRO A 8 18.17 3.08 -9.03
C PRO A 8 17.24 2.18 -8.19
N VAL A 9 17.76 1.60 -7.09
CA VAL A 9 16.99 0.79 -6.13
C VAL A 9 15.74 1.51 -5.62
N ARG A 10 15.77 2.85 -5.53
CA ARG A 10 14.62 3.66 -5.08
C ARG A 10 13.41 3.61 -6.01
N ARG A 11 13.60 3.13 -7.25
CA ARG A 11 12.56 2.99 -8.27
C ARG A 11 12.00 1.56 -8.33
N THR A 12 12.29 0.72 -7.34
CA THR A 12 11.77 -0.65 -7.24
C THR A 12 10.51 -0.71 -6.39
N LEU A 13 9.58 -1.60 -6.72
CA LEU A 13 8.36 -1.80 -5.93
C LEU A 13 8.70 -2.24 -4.50
N GLN A 14 9.72 -3.08 -4.33
CA GLN A 14 10.20 -3.51 -3.02
C GLN A 14 10.57 -2.30 -2.15
N TYR A 15 11.40 -1.38 -2.66
CA TYR A 15 11.79 -0.18 -1.93
C TYR A 15 10.60 0.73 -1.58
N LEU A 16 9.69 0.96 -2.54
CA LEU A 16 8.51 1.81 -2.32
C LEU A 16 7.54 1.18 -1.30
N SER A 17 7.42 -0.14 -1.29
CA SER A 17 6.56 -0.89 -0.37
C SER A 17 7.06 -0.93 1.07
N GLN A 18 8.36 -0.77 1.29
CA GLN A 18 9.00 -0.71 2.63
C GLN A 18 8.75 0.61 3.36
N GLY A 19 8.07 1.58 2.72
CA GLY A 19 7.64 2.82 3.35
C GLY A 19 6.71 2.57 4.55
N ASP A 20 7.09 3.14 5.68
CA ASP A 20 6.45 2.90 6.99
C ASP A 20 5.42 3.97 7.39
N VAL A 21 5.35 5.06 6.63
CA VAL A 21 4.47 6.19 6.90
C VAL A 21 3.21 6.03 6.04
N VAL A 22 2.09 5.79 6.72
CA VAL A 22 0.75 5.86 6.14
C VAL A 22 0.00 6.94 6.91
N PHE A 23 -0.32 8.05 6.25
CA PHE A 23 -1.06 9.14 6.89
C PHE A 23 -2.48 8.76 7.32
N LYS A 24 -2.96 9.43 8.37
CA LYS A 24 -4.38 9.52 8.73
C LYS A 24 -5.16 10.15 7.57
N SER A 25 -6.46 9.85 7.49
CA SER A 25 -7.36 10.34 6.44
C SER A 25 -7.53 11.87 6.44
N SER A 26 -7.23 12.51 7.57
CA SER A 26 -7.31 13.96 7.73
C SER A 26 -6.25 14.71 6.93
N VAL A 27 -5.08 14.13 6.68
CA VAL A 27 -4.01 14.79 5.93
C VAL A 27 -4.38 14.85 4.45
N LYS A 28 -4.44 16.05 3.87
CA LYS A 28 -4.76 16.27 2.44
C LYS A 28 -3.57 16.78 1.64
N VAL A 29 -2.83 17.72 2.19
CA VAL A 29 -1.67 18.33 1.51
C VAL A 29 -0.46 18.31 2.44
N MET A 30 0.69 17.99 1.88
CA MET A 30 2.00 18.07 2.53
C MET A 30 2.90 18.97 1.69
N THR A 31 3.46 19.99 2.32
CA THR A 31 4.47 20.87 1.71
C THR A 31 5.81 20.66 2.38
N VAL A 32 6.86 20.54 1.58
CA VAL A 32 8.24 20.34 2.04
C VAL A 32 9.06 21.55 1.62
N ASN A 33 9.50 22.34 2.58
CA ASN A 33 10.42 23.45 2.35
C ASN A 33 11.82 23.00 2.76
N TYR A 34 12.75 23.00 1.80
CA TYR A 34 14.13 22.58 2.07
C TYR A 34 15.14 23.42 1.30
N ASN A 35 16.35 23.48 1.85
CA ASN A 35 17.44 24.23 1.25
C ASN A 35 18.45 23.32 0.57
N THR A 36 19.04 23.79 -0.52
CA THR A 36 20.04 23.04 -1.29
C THR A 36 21.46 23.19 -0.74
N ALA A 37 21.74 24.28 -0.01
CA ALA A 37 23.02 24.61 0.59
C ALA A 37 22.86 24.94 2.07
N GLY A 38 23.82 24.54 2.91
CA GLY A 38 23.84 24.83 4.36
C GLY A 38 24.51 23.73 5.19
N GLU A 39 25.31 24.13 6.18
CA GLU A 39 25.97 23.25 7.16
C GLU A 39 25.00 22.78 8.26
N LEU A 40 24.09 23.63 8.74
CA LEU A 40 23.06 23.32 9.77
C LEU A 40 21.95 22.36 9.29
N SER A 41 22.23 21.64 8.21
CA SER A 41 21.42 20.56 7.70
C SER A 41 22.31 19.33 7.41
N GLU A 42 23.45 19.24 8.10
CA GLU A 42 24.59 18.33 7.87
C GLU A 42 24.52 16.93 8.47
N GLY A 43 23.41 16.48 9.04
CA GLY A 43 23.22 15.07 9.40
C GLY A 43 23.30 14.09 8.20
N ALA A 44 23.86 14.53 7.08
CA ALA A 44 23.68 14.03 5.76
C ALA A 44 24.88 14.22 4.79
N ARG A 45 26.06 14.72 5.18
CA ARG A 45 27.19 14.80 4.22
C ARG A 45 27.94 13.47 4.02
N GLY A 46 27.21 12.50 3.46
CA GLY A 46 27.76 11.62 2.44
C GLY A 46 27.50 12.25 1.08
N ALA A 47 28.27 13.31 0.77
CA ALA A 47 28.27 14.09 -0.47
C ALA A 47 26.99 14.89 -0.82
N ARG A 48 26.94 16.14 -0.31
CA ARG A 48 26.13 17.31 -0.73
C ARG A 48 24.60 17.18 -0.68
N GLY A 49 24.00 17.70 0.39
CA GLY A 49 22.58 18.04 0.46
C GLY A 49 22.03 17.94 1.87
N ALA A 50 21.41 19.02 2.34
CA ALA A 50 20.67 19.16 3.59
C ALA A 50 19.88 17.90 4.01
N ALA A 51 19.69 17.63 5.30
CA ALA A 51 18.91 16.50 5.78
C ALA A 51 17.48 16.47 5.18
N GLY A 52 16.87 17.64 4.95
CA GLY A 52 15.66 17.80 4.16
C GLY A 52 15.80 17.29 2.71
N ALA A 53 16.93 17.54 2.05
CA ALA A 53 17.21 17.01 0.72
C ALA A 53 17.35 15.48 0.71
N LYS A 54 17.92 14.86 1.76
CA LYS A 54 17.93 13.39 1.90
C LYS A 54 16.55 12.81 2.13
N PHE A 55 15.75 13.44 2.99
CA PHE A 55 14.36 13.05 3.20
C PHE A 55 13.55 13.13 1.89
N VAL A 56 13.72 14.22 1.13
CA VAL A 56 13.12 14.37 -0.20
C VAL A 56 13.61 13.28 -1.17
N PHE A 57 14.89 12.95 -1.13
CA PHE A 57 15.48 12.00 -2.07
C PHE A 57 15.12 10.54 -1.77
N PHE A 58 15.05 10.12 -0.51
CA PHE A 58 14.81 8.71 -0.14
C PHE A 58 13.37 8.44 0.31
N ASN A 59 12.81 9.31 1.15
CA ASN A 59 11.57 9.02 1.89
C ASN A 59 10.31 9.50 1.17
N ILE A 60 10.35 10.65 0.46
CA ILE A 60 9.17 11.16 -0.26
C ILE A 60 8.60 10.17 -1.29
N PRO A 61 9.41 9.45 -2.11
CA PRO A 61 8.86 8.44 -3.01
C PRO A 61 8.06 7.34 -2.28
N GLN A 62 8.54 6.91 -1.11
CA GLN A 62 7.87 5.91 -0.30
C GLN A 62 6.55 6.44 0.28
N ILE A 63 6.57 7.68 0.80
CA ILE A 63 5.39 8.36 1.34
C ILE A 63 4.32 8.53 0.26
N GLN A 64 4.69 9.05 -0.92
CA GLN A 64 3.75 9.23 -2.03
C GLN A 64 3.16 7.90 -2.50
N TYR A 65 3.96 6.83 -2.54
CA TYR A 65 3.49 5.51 -2.94
C TYR A 65 2.44 4.95 -1.96
N LYS A 66 2.63 5.16 -0.65
CA LYS A 66 1.68 4.72 0.38
C LYS A 66 0.47 5.64 0.51
N ASN A 67 0.60 6.90 0.12
CA ASN A 67 -0.43 7.93 0.22
C ASN A 67 -0.73 8.57 -1.14
N PRO A 68 -1.31 7.80 -2.10
CA PRO A 68 -1.54 8.29 -3.46
C PRO A 68 -2.52 9.47 -3.52
N TRP A 69 -3.39 9.61 -2.52
CA TRP A 69 -4.42 10.65 -2.45
C TRP A 69 -3.98 11.91 -1.69
N VAL A 70 -2.74 11.95 -1.20
CA VAL A 70 -2.17 13.13 -0.54
C VAL A 70 -1.32 13.87 -1.56
N GLN A 71 -1.58 15.16 -1.72
CA GLN A 71 -0.79 16.02 -2.59
C GLN A 71 0.49 16.43 -1.87
N ILE A 72 1.65 16.12 -2.45
CA ILE A 72 2.96 16.53 -1.93
C ILE A 72 3.56 17.61 -2.84
N MET A 73 3.89 18.76 -2.27
CA MET A 73 4.56 19.87 -2.96
C MET A 73 5.94 20.13 -2.35
N LEU A 74 6.92 20.41 -3.21
CA LEU A 74 8.31 20.64 -2.81
C LEU A 74 8.71 22.08 -3.17
N PHE A 75 9.17 22.83 -2.17
CA PHE A 75 9.66 24.19 -2.31
C PHE A 75 11.15 24.23 -1.92
N ARG A 76 11.95 24.89 -2.76
CA ARG A 76 13.41 24.96 -2.61
C ARG A 76 13.84 26.38 -2.32
N ASN A 77 14.69 26.57 -1.32
CA ASN A 77 15.35 27.85 -1.02
C ASN A 77 14.37 29.03 -0.82
N MET A 78 13.17 28.75 -0.29
CA MET A 78 12.16 29.78 -0.02
C MET A 78 12.34 30.39 1.38
N THR A 79 12.87 29.63 2.33
CA THR A 79 13.03 30.01 3.73
C THR A 79 14.43 29.65 4.22
N PRO A 80 15.01 30.40 5.18
CA PRO A 80 16.37 30.15 5.67
C PRO A 80 16.49 28.80 6.40
N SER A 81 15.45 28.33 7.07
CA SER A 81 15.39 27.01 7.72
C SER A 81 14.41 26.06 7.02
N PRO A 82 14.69 24.74 7.00
CA PRO A 82 13.83 23.73 6.40
C PRO A 82 12.69 23.31 7.34
N PHE A 83 11.50 23.12 6.80
CA PHE A 83 10.33 22.66 7.56
C PHE A 83 9.35 21.86 6.70
N LEU A 84 8.55 21.03 7.36
CA LEU A 84 7.38 20.38 6.78
C LEU A 84 6.12 21.08 7.27
N ARG A 85 5.15 21.21 6.39
CA ARG A 85 3.83 21.74 6.75
C ARG A 85 2.74 20.88 6.15
N PHE A 86 1.79 20.49 6.98
CA PHE A 86 0.67 19.64 6.62
C PHE A 86 -0.63 20.43 6.74
N TYR A 87 -1.55 20.17 5.81
CA TYR A 87 -2.88 20.76 5.79
C TYR A 87 -3.88 19.63 5.94
N LEU A 88 -4.69 19.74 6.99
CA LEU A 88 -5.71 18.77 7.34
C LEU A 88 -7.06 19.17 6.71
N ASP A 89 -7.99 18.22 6.67
CA ASP A 89 -9.35 18.41 6.15
C ASP A 89 -10.19 19.41 6.94
N ASN A 90 -9.95 19.52 8.24
CA ASN A 90 -10.56 20.52 9.12
C ASN A 90 -9.98 21.94 8.94
N GLY A 91 -9.00 22.13 8.04
CA GLY A 91 -8.30 23.40 7.83
C GLY A 91 -7.14 23.66 8.81
N GLU A 92 -6.90 22.76 9.76
CA GLU A 92 -5.78 22.84 10.69
C GLU A 92 -4.45 22.64 9.95
N GLN A 93 -3.41 23.34 10.44
CA GLN A 93 -2.09 23.29 9.86
C GLN A 93 -1.09 22.81 10.90
N VAL A 94 -0.35 21.76 10.55
CA VAL A 94 0.70 21.21 11.41
C VAL A 94 2.06 21.59 10.82
N LEU A 95 2.82 22.39 11.56
CA LEU A 95 4.19 22.77 11.22
C LEU A 95 5.16 21.85 11.96
N VAL A 96 6.12 21.29 11.24
CA VAL A 96 7.17 20.43 11.78
C VAL A 96 8.50 20.99 11.33
N ASP A 97 9.26 21.51 12.28
CA ASP A 97 10.64 21.92 12.06
C ASP A 97 11.53 20.68 11.87
N VAL A 98 12.38 20.71 10.84
CA VAL A 98 13.28 19.61 10.47
C VAL A 98 14.74 20.04 10.39
N GLU A 99 15.08 21.22 10.91
CA GLU A 99 16.46 21.65 11.10
C GLU A 99 17.21 20.68 12.03
N ASP A 100 18.48 20.40 11.71
CA ASP A 100 19.38 19.47 12.41
C ASP A 100 18.87 18.03 12.66
N LYS A 101 17.74 17.62 12.06
CA LYS A 101 17.22 16.24 12.19
C LYS A 101 17.69 15.33 11.08
N THR A 102 17.93 14.06 11.39
CA THR A 102 18.21 13.05 10.35
C THR A 102 16.95 12.65 9.58
N ASN A 103 17.10 12.11 8.37
CA ASN A 103 15.94 11.67 7.58
C ASN A 103 15.10 10.59 8.29
N LYS A 104 15.73 9.76 9.14
CA LYS A 104 15.05 8.76 9.96
C LYS A 104 14.23 9.41 11.07
N GLU A 105 14.82 10.35 11.81
CA GLU A 105 14.12 11.11 12.86
C GLU A 105 12.93 11.88 12.29
N ILE A 106 13.08 12.52 11.13
CA ILE A 106 11.98 13.20 10.45
C ILE A 106 10.86 12.21 10.15
N THR A 107 11.20 11.04 9.62
CA THR A 107 10.21 10.01 9.27
C THR A 107 9.48 9.47 10.50
N GLU A 108 10.19 9.18 11.58
CA GLU A 108 9.62 8.71 12.84
C GLU A 108 8.74 9.76 13.50
N HIS A 109 9.17 11.01 13.49
CA HIS A 109 8.42 12.13 14.03
C HIS A 109 7.11 12.36 13.27
N VAL A 110 7.16 12.35 11.93
CA VAL A 110 5.97 12.46 11.08
C VAL A 110 5.03 11.27 11.29
N LYS A 111 5.57 10.05 11.40
CA LYS A 111 4.79 8.83 11.72
C LYS A 111 4.08 8.95 13.07
N LYS A 112 4.75 9.53 14.08
CA LYS A 112 4.19 9.69 15.43
C LYS A 112 3.01 10.68 15.46
N ILE A 113 3.10 11.79 14.73
CA ILE A 113 2.07 12.84 14.78
C ILE A 113 0.89 12.51 13.86
N LEU A 114 1.18 12.22 12.59
CA LEU A 114 0.19 12.12 11.51
C LEU A 114 0.06 10.72 10.91
N GLY A 115 0.89 9.77 11.31
CA GLY A 115 0.79 8.38 10.89
C GLY A 115 -0.36 7.64 11.57
N LYS A 116 -0.89 6.63 10.88
CA LYS A 116 -1.78 5.63 11.49
C LYS A 116 -1.00 4.78 12.50
N SER A 117 -1.68 4.36 13.58
CA SER A 117 -1.11 3.39 14.52
C SER A 117 -0.99 2.01 13.88
N LYS A 118 -0.08 1.18 14.40
CA LYS A 118 0.07 -0.22 13.95
C LYS A 118 -1.25 -0.99 14.10
N GLU A 119 -1.94 -0.80 15.21
CA GLU A 119 -3.23 -1.42 15.50
C GLU A 119 -4.30 -1.09 14.46
N MET A 120 -4.37 0.17 14.02
CA MET A 120 -5.31 0.59 12.96
C MET A 120 -4.96 -0.07 11.62
N LEU A 121 -3.67 -0.16 11.27
CA LEU A 121 -3.24 -0.81 10.03
C LEU A 121 -3.55 -2.31 10.05
N GLU A 122 -3.31 -2.99 11.17
CA GLU A 122 -3.64 -4.42 11.34
C GLU A 122 -5.14 -4.67 11.29
N LYS A 123 -5.95 -3.77 11.85
CA LYS A 123 -7.41 -3.83 11.77
C LYS A 123 -7.90 -3.68 10.34
N GLU A 124 -7.39 -2.69 9.60
CA GLU A 124 -7.70 -2.49 8.17
C GLU A 124 -7.31 -3.71 7.34
N GLU A 125 -6.14 -4.31 7.60
CA GLU A 125 -5.72 -5.52 6.92
C GLU A 125 -6.63 -6.72 7.23
N ARG A 126 -7.03 -6.88 8.49
CA ARG A 126 -7.97 -7.92 8.92
C ARG A 126 -9.34 -7.76 8.27
N GLU A 127 -9.83 -6.53 8.16
CA GLU A 127 -11.09 -6.22 7.48
C GLU A 127 -11.01 -6.53 5.97
N ARG A 128 -9.89 -6.21 5.31
CA ARG A 128 -9.67 -6.61 3.91
C ARG A 128 -9.64 -8.13 3.73
N LYS A 129 -9.04 -8.88 4.66
CA LYS A 129 -9.05 -10.36 4.64
C LYS A 129 -10.44 -10.96 4.82
N LYS A 130 -11.32 -10.32 5.59
CA LYS A 130 -12.72 -10.77 5.76
C LYS A 130 -13.51 -10.73 4.45
N LEU A 131 -13.13 -9.87 3.50
CA LEU A 131 -13.78 -9.77 2.19
C LEU A 131 -13.62 -11.07 1.36
N SER A 132 -12.51 -11.79 1.54
CA SER A 132 -12.29 -13.10 0.94
C SER A 132 -12.74 -14.21 1.89
N HIS A 133 -13.99 -14.64 1.79
CA HIS A 133 -14.54 -15.66 2.68
C HIS A 133 -14.27 -17.10 2.17
N PRO A 134 -13.56 -17.97 2.91
CA PRO A 134 -13.16 -19.30 2.44
C PRO A 134 -14.31 -20.26 2.07
N ALA A 135 -15.50 -20.05 2.64
CA ALA A 135 -16.67 -20.90 2.36
C ALA A 135 -17.40 -20.54 1.05
N THR A 136 -17.02 -19.45 0.40
CA THR A 136 -17.63 -19.04 -0.88
C THR A 136 -17.02 -19.80 -2.04
N PHE A 137 -17.84 -20.12 -3.04
CA PHE A 137 -17.45 -20.78 -4.28
C PHE A 137 -17.55 -19.79 -5.45
N GLY A 138 -16.62 -19.91 -6.39
CA GLY A 138 -16.60 -19.10 -7.60
C GLY A 138 -15.23 -19.12 -8.27
N PRO A 139 -14.97 -18.23 -9.24
CA PRO A 139 -13.73 -18.24 -10.01
C PRO A 139 -12.47 -18.20 -9.14
N LYS A 140 -11.44 -18.99 -9.51
CA LYS A 140 -10.16 -19.12 -8.77
C LYS A 140 -9.44 -17.81 -8.44
N LYS A 141 -9.75 -16.73 -9.16
CA LYS A 141 -9.22 -15.39 -8.88
C LYS A 141 -9.64 -14.85 -7.51
N TYR A 142 -10.84 -15.21 -7.05
CA TYR A 142 -11.47 -14.62 -5.86
C TYR A 142 -11.80 -15.66 -4.79
N HIS A 143 -11.99 -16.92 -5.19
CA HIS A 143 -12.42 -18.01 -4.31
C HIS A 143 -11.42 -19.16 -4.36
N LEU A 144 -11.41 -19.95 -3.27
CA LEU A 144 -10.54 -21.12 -3.17
C LEU A 144 -11.04 -22.29 -4.01
N ARG A 145 -12.36 -22.38 -4.22
CA ARG A 145 -13.05 -23.49 -4.88
C ARG A 145 -14.02 -22.95 -5.91
N GLU A 146 -14.09 -23.57 -7.08
CA GLU A 146 -15.00 -23.15 -8.15
C GLU A 146 -16.33 -23.88 -8.08
N CYS A 147 -16.27 -25.19 -7.84
CA CYS A 147 -17.45 -26.03 -7.77
C CYS A 147 -17.43 -26.90 -6.52
N MET A 148 -18.62 -27.23 -6.01
CA MET A 148 -18.81 -28.12 -4.85
C MET A 148 -18.23 -29.53 -5.11
N CYS A 149 -18.09 -29.94 -6.37
CA CYS A 149 -17.51 -31.24 -6.73
C CYS A 149 -16.03 -31.39 -6.33
N GLU A 150 -15.34 -30.31 -5.96
CA GLU A 150 -13.97 -30.34 -5.42
C GLU A 150 -13.92 -30.81 -3.95
N ILE A 151 -15.06 -30.88 -3.28
CA ILE A 151 -15.14 -31.30 -1.88
C ILE A 151 -15.38 -32.80 -1.79
N GLU A 152 -14.53 -33.47 -1.04
CA GLU A 152 -14.63 -34.91 -0.80
C GLU A 152 -15.98 -35.27 -0.16
N GLY A 153 -16.54 -36.41 -0.59
CA GLY A 153 -17.87 -36.85 -0.18
C GLY A 153 -19.02 -36.22 -0.98
N GLN A 154 -18.78 -35.19 -1.80
CA GLN A 154 -19.77 -34.65 -2.72
C GLN A 154 -19.81 -35.40 -4.05
N VAL A 155 -20.86 -35.16 -4.83
CA VAL A 155 -20.99 -35.75 -6.17
C VAL A 155 -19.90 -35.18 -7.09
N PRO A 156 -19.08 -36.04 -7.74
CA PRO A 156 -18.03 -35.58 -8.63
C PRO A 156 -18.62 -34.98 -9.92
N CYS A 157 -17.85 -34.11 -10.58
CA CYS A 157 -18.28 -33.53 -11.84
C CYS A 157 -18.37 -34.63 -12.93
N PRO A 158 -19.44 -34.67 -13.74
CA PRO A 158 -19.64 -35.67 -14.79
C PRO A 158 -18.51 -35.75 -15.83
N ALA A 159 -17.74 -34.66 -15.99
CA ALA A 159 -16.59 -34.60 -16.88
C ALA A 159 -15.43 -35.50 -16.40
N PHE A 160 -15.29 -35.71 -15.09
CA PHE A 160 -14.24 -36.56 -14.52
C PHE A 160 -14.77 -37.97 -14.22
N VAL A 161 -15.98 -38.07 -13.65
CA VAL A 161 -16.59 -39.34 -13.28
C VAL A 161 -18.02 -39.37 -13.83
N PRO A 162 -18.33 -40.22 -14.83
CA PRO A 162 -19.66 -40.33 -15.37
C PRO A 162 -20.68 -40.72 -14.29
N LEU A 163 -21.77 -39.96 -14.20
CA LEU A 163 -22.84 -40.27 -13.25
C LEU A 163 -23.58 -41.58 -13.62
N PRO A 164 -24.17 -42.29 -12.64
CA PRO A 164 -25.00 -43.47 -12.88
C PRO A 164 -26.14 -43.20 -13.88
N LYS A 165 -26.57 -44.23 -14.61
CA LYS A 165 -27.58 -44.11 -15.68
C LYS A 165 -28.90 -43.58 -15.14
N GLU A 166 -29.25 -44.00 -13.93
CA GLU A 166 -30.45 -43.64 -13.18
C GLU A 166 -30.50 -42.15 -12.87
N MET A 167 -29.36 -41.44 -12.83
CA MET A 167 -29.28 -39.99 -12.59
C MET A 167 -29.21 -39.15 -13.88
N ARG A 168 -29.01 -39.78 -15.05
CA ARG A 168 -28.83 -39.09 -16.33
C ARG A 168 -30.16 -38.89 -17.06
N GLY A 169 -30.41 -37.66 -17.52
CA GLY A 169 -31.67 -37.28 -18.16
C GLY A 169 -32.08 -38.16 -19.36
N LYS A 170 -31.11 -38.60 -20.18
CA LYS A 170 -31.35 -39.48 -21.34
C LYS A 170 -32.08 -40.78 -20.98
N TYR A 171 -31.70 -41.45 -19.88
CA TYR A 171 -32.30 -42.73 -19.49
C TYR A 171 -33.60 -42.54 -18.71
N LYS A 172 -33.68 -41.50 -17.86
CA LYS A 172 -34.93 -41.15 -17.18
C LYS A 172 -36.06 -40.84 -18.17
N ALA A 173 -35.76 -40.15 -19.26
CA ALA A 173 -36.74 -39.80 -20.28
C ALA A 173 -37.24 -41.04 -21.05
N ALA A 174 -36.33 -41.97 -21.41
CA ALA A 174 -36.71 -43.21 -22.07
C ALA A 174 -37.68 -44.04 -21.20
N ILE A 175 -37.35 -44.24 -19.92
CA ILE A 175 -38.20 -45.00 -18.98
C ILE A 175 -39.59 -44.36 -18.82
N LYS A 176 -39.68 -43.02 -18.84
CA LYS A 176 -40.96 -42.31 -18.73
C LYS A 176 -41.80 -42.36 -20.01
N ASN A 177 -41.17 -42.48 -21.19
CA ASN A 177 -41.89 -42.58 -22.46
C ASN A 177 -42.36 -44.01 -22.75
N ASP A 178 -41.68 -45.00 -22.16
CA ASP A 178 -42.03 -46.42 -22.25
C ASP A 178 -43.09 -46.84 -21.20
N ALA A 179 -43.52 -45.93 -20.32
CA ALA A 179 -44.52 -46.11 -19.26
C ALA A 179 -45.82 -45.38 -19.59
#